data_AF-A0A0G2B1H7-F1
#
_entry.id   AF-A0A0G2B1H7-F1
#
_cell.length_a   1.000
_cell.length_b   1.000
_cell.length_c   1.000
_cell.angle_alpha   90.00
_cell.angle_beta   90.00
_cell.angle_gamma   90.00
#
_symmetry.space_group_name_H-M   'P 1'
#
loop_
_entity.id
_entity.type
_entity.pdbx_description
1 polymer ?
#
loop_
_entity_poly.entity_id
_entity_poly.type
_entity_poly.pdbx_seq_one_letter_code
_entity_poly.pdbx_strand_id
1 'polypeptide(L)'
;MALLLPHSVFYHIPKTGGSWVRGAIQKAGIPTNEVGVLGPVDMPLIDSRGLFLHATPQAVPLQMFAFTFVRNPLSWYQSHWAYCTKNKRWNEHNPFERQCASDNFHQFLRNALTYFPGGVSNMYRGYLGEEYTLPGGFVGRQEPANLAARLDDFQHRCLYTAELLWEMMQSEGHAMRSLGYDREDLSCFLDQRKHSPLPATNHSTRS
;
A
#
# COMPACT_ATOMS: atom_id res chain seq x y z
N MET A 1 10.58 -5.60 -4.18
CA MET A 1 11.03 -6.75 -4.99
C MET A 1 9.94 -7.81 -5.05
N ALA A 2 9.83 -8.51 -6.17
CA ALA A 2 8.97 -9.68 -6.31
C ALA A 2 9.61 -10.88 -5.59
N LEU A 3 8.80 -11.86 -5.20
CA LEU A 3 9.26 -13.06 -4.51
C LEU A 3 8.89 -14.27 -5.37
N LEU A 4 9.90 -14.97 -5.87
CA LEU A 4 9.75 -16.21 -6.63
C LEU A 4 9.65 -17.38 -5.67
N LEU A 5 8.59 -18.17 -5.83
CA LEU A 5 8.28 -19.39 -5.11
C LEU A 5 8.34 -20.58 -6.09
N PRO A 6 8.32 -21.85 -5.62
CA PRO A 6 8.49 -23.01 -6.50
C PRO A 6 7.50 -23.08 -7.66
N HIS A 7 6.26 -22.60 -7.45
CA HIS A 7 5.17 -22.70 -8.44
C HIS A 7 4.41 -21.39 -8.64
N SER A 8 4.90 -20.29 -8.06
CA SER A 8 4.20 -19.01 -8.12
C SER A 8 5.13 -17.82 -7.93
N VAL A 9 4.66 -16.63 -8.27
CA VAL A 9 5.35 -15.37 -8.01
C VAL A 9 4.46 -14.40 -7.23
N PHE A 10 5.02 -13.80 -6.20
CA PHE A 10 4.40 -12.67 -5.50
C PHE A 10 4.97 -11.35 -6.01
N TYR A 11 4.18 -10.59 -6.75
CA TYR A 11 4.56 -9.22 -7.14
C TYR A 11 4.23 -8.26 -6.00
N HIS A 12 5.23 -7.87 -5.22
CA HIS A 12 5.01 -6.98 -4.09
C HIS A 12 4.71 -5.55 -4.56
N ILE A 13 3.53 -5.04 -4.19
CA ILE A 13 3.22 -3.61 -4.27
C ILE A 13 3.57 -2.95 -2.94
N PRO A 14 4.27 -1.81 -2.91
CA PRO A 14 4.63 -1.16 -1.65
C PRO A 14 3.41 -0.89 -0.75
N LYS A 15 3.59 -1.09 0.56
CA LYS A 15 2.61 -0.78 1.64
C LYS A 15 1.30 -1.58 1.62
N THR A 16 1.26 -2.70 0.91
CA THR A 16 0.10 -3.62 0.84
C THR A 16 0.31 -4.94 1.58
N GLY A 17 1.14 -4.94 2.64
CA GLY A 17 1.34 -6.12 3.49
C GLY A 17 2.48 -7.05 3.08
N GLY A 18 3.37 -6.64 2.18
CA GLY A 18 4.47 -7.49 1.71
C GLY A 18 5.43 -8.01 2.80
N SER A 19 5.61 -7.29 3.92
CA SER A 19 6.38 -7.81 5.07
C SER A 19 5.67 -8.97 5.75
N TRP A 20 4.33 -8.92 5.85
CA TRP A 20 3.53 -10.02 6.39
C TRP A 20 3.60 -11.24 5.48
N VAL A 21 3.45 -11.05 4.15
CA VAL A 21 3.56 -12.13 3.15
C VAL A 21 4.91 -12.83 3.25
N ARG A 22 6.01 -12.07 3.29
CA ARG A 22 7.36 -12.62 3.47
C ARG A 22 7.47 -13.42 4.77
N GLY A 23 6.99 -12.87 5.88
CA GLY A 23 7.00 -13.56 7.18
C GLY A 23 6.16 -14.85 7.18
N ALA A 24 4.99 -14.85 6.53
CA ALA A 24 4.13 -16.02 6.41
C ALA A 24 4.79 -17.14 5.59
N ILE A 25 5.37 -16.79 4.43
CA ILE A 25 6.06 -17.73 3.55
C ILE A 25 7.31 -18.31 4.24
N GLN A 26 8.09 -17.47 4.91
CA GLN A 26 9.25 -17.92 5.69
C GLN A 26 8.84 -18.89 6.81
N LYS A 27 7.79 -18.56 7.58
CA LYS A 27 7.27 -19.44 8.64
C LYS A 27 6.71 -20.76 8.11
N ALA A 28 6.19 -20.76 6.89
CA ALA A 28 5.73 -21.96 6.22
C ALA A 28 6.89 -22.83 5.66
N GLY A 29 8.14 -22.36 5.74
CA GLY A 29 9.31 -23.10 5.24
C GLY A 29 9.34 -23.21 3.70
N ILE A 30 8.63 -22.33 2.99
CA ILE A 30 8.59 -22.36 1.52
C ILE A 30 9.89 -21.73 0.99
N PRO A 31 10.66 -22.42 0.14
CA PRO A 31 11.87 -21.86 -0.47
C PRO A 31 11.53 -20.65 -1.34
N THR A 32 12.32 -19.58 -1.24
CA THR A 32 12.06 -18.35 -1.98
C THR A 32 13.32 -17.67 -2.48
N ASN A 33 13.22 -17.01 -3.62
CA ASN A 33 14.23 -16.07 -4.11
C ASN A 33 13.61 -14.69 -4.33
N GLU A 34 14.31 -13.62 -3.98
CA GLU A 34 13.89 -12.28 -4.40
C GLU A 34 14.25 -12.06 -5.86
N VAL A 35 13.26 -11.63 -6.64
CA VAL A 35 13.44 -11.24 -8.04
C VAL A 35 13.19 -9.75 -8.13
N GLY A 36 14.23 -9.03 -8.55
CA GLY A 36 14.21 -7.59 -8.73
C GLY A 36 14.50 -7.24 -10.18
N VAL A 37 13.97 -6.09 -10.61
CA VAL A 37 14.62 -5.30 -11.65
C VAL A 37 15.46 -4.30 -10.89
N LEU A 38 16.69 -4.70 -10.55
CA LEU A 38 17.67 -3.74 -10.07
C LEU A 38 18.11 -2.95 -11.31
N GLY A 39 17.91 -1.63 -11.31
CA GLY A 39 18.75 -0.78 -12.15
C GLY A 39 20.22 -0.94 -11.74
N PRO A 40 21.18 -0.33 -12.46
CA PRO A 40 22.63 -0.46 -12.19
C PRO A 40 23.10 -0.10 -10.76
N VAL A 41 22.22 0.41 -9.92
CA VAL A 41 22.46 0.92 -8.56
C VAL A 41 21.25 0.65 -7.65
N ASP A 42 20.79 -0.60 -7.53
CA ASP A 42 19.70 -1.00 -6.59
C ASP A 42 18.45 -0.10 -6.58
N MET A 43 18.22 0.64 -7.67
CA MET A 43 17.18 1.65 -7.75
C MET A 43 15.89 1.00 -8.25
N PRO A 44 14.75 1.25 -7.59
CA PRO A 44 13.44 0.79 -8.06
C PRO A 44 13.14 1.32 -9.46
N LEU A 45 12.32 0.59 -10.21
CA LEU A 45 11.78 1.10 -11.46
C LEU A 45 10.94 2.33 -11.18
N ILE A 46 11.06 3.34 -12.03
CA ILE A 46 10.22 4.55 -11.99
C ILE A 46 9.36 4.50 -13.25
N ASP A 47 8.03 4.56 -13.11
CA ASP A 47 7.16 4.67 -14.29
C ASP A 47 7.36 6.03 -14.99
N SER A 48 6.79 6.19 -16.20
CA SER A 48 6.90 7.45 -16.96
C SER A 48 6.35 8.69 -16.24
N ARG A 49 5.67 8.50 -15.10
CA ARG A 49 5.06 9.55 -14.27
C ARG A 49 5.81 9.75 -12.96
N GLY A 50 6.94 9.08 -12.74
CA GLY A 50 7.75 9.27 -11.54
C GLY A 50 7.37 8.37 -10.35
N LEU A 51 6.47 7.39 -10.51
CA LEU A 51 6.04 6.52 -9.42
C LEU A 51 6.94 5.28 -9.29
N PHE A 52 7.28 4.95 -8.04
CA PHE A 52 8.14 3.81 -7.71
C PHE A 52 7.40 2.49 -7.92
N LEU A 53 7.95 1.67 -8.80
CA LEU A 53 7.55 0.31 -9.06
C LEU A 53 8.64 -0.63 -8.54
N HIS A 54 8.22 -1.63 -7.78
CA HIS A 54 8.96 -2.88 -7.67
C HIS A 54 8.87 -3.64 -9.01
N ALA A 55 9.48 -4.82 -9.08
CA ALA A 55 9.26 -5.73 -10.21
C ALA A 55 7.75 -5.89 -10.47
N THR A 56 7.30 -5.45 -11.64
CA THR A 56 5.92 -5.59 -12.12
C THR A 56 5.81 -6.83 -13.02
N PRO A 57 4.59 -7.35 -13.25
CA PRO A 57 4.39 -8.45 -14.20
C PRO A 57 4.87 -8.12 -15.62
N GLN A 58 4.84 -6.86 -16.02
CA GLN A 58 5.31 -6.40 -17.34
C GLN A 58 6.84 -6.38 -17.41
N ALA A 59 7.51 -5.99 -16.31
CA ALA A 59 8.97 -5.90 -16.25
C ALA A 59 9.63 -7.27 -16.01
N VAL A 60 8.94 -8.16 -15.30
CA VAL A 60 9.39 -9.54 -15.02
C VAL A 60 8.27 -10.50 -15.37
N PRO A 61 8.01 -10.78 -16.66
CA PRO A 61 6.90 -11.63 -17.08
C PRO A 61 7.23 -13.10 -16.82
N LEU A 62 6.72 -13.64 -15.71
CA LEU A 62 6.84 -15.07 -15.40
C LEU A 62 5.56 -15.82 -15.78
N GLN A 63 5.70 -16.90 -16.55
CA GLN A 63 4.60 -17.78 -16.95
C GLN A 63 4.25 -18.79 -15.84
N MET A 64 3.82 -18.27 -14.68
CA MET A 64 3.42 -19.07 -13.53
C MET A 64 2.29 -18.38 -12.78
N PHE A 65 1.67 -19.08 -11.82
CA PHE A 65 0.63 -18.47 -10.99
C PHE A 65 1.17 -17.21 -10.30
N ALA A 66 0.56 -16.08 -10.58
CA ALA A 66 0.97 -14.80 -10.03
C ALA A 66 -0.01 -14.38 -8.95
N PHE A 67 0.48 -13.77 -7.87
CA PHE A 67 -0.41 -13.12 -6.93
C PHE A 67 0.17 -11.82 -6.38
N THR A 68 -0.72 -10.95 -5.94
CA THR A 68 -0.35 -9.72 -5.24
C THR A 68 -1.43 -9.34 -4.24
N PHE A 69 -1.14 -8.31 -3.45
CA PHE A 69 -2.10 -7.71 -2.54
C PHE A 69 -2.19 -6.22 -2.82
N VAL A 70 -3.42 -5.70 -2.79
CA VAL A 70 -3.74 -4.28 -2.84
C VAL A 70 -4.28 -3.83 -1.50
N ARG A 71 -4.41 -2.53 -1.31
CA ARG A 71 -4.97 -1.91 -0.11
C ARG A 71 -5.96 -0.83 -0.52
N ASN A 72 -6.91 -0.50 0.36
CA ASN A 72 -7.71 0.71 0.20
C ASN A 72 -6.75 1.90 -0.06
N PRO A 73 -6.88 2.63 -1.19
CA PRO A 73 -5.99 3.74 -1.53
C PRO A 73 -5.85 4.78 -0.42
N LEU A 74 -6.93 5.08 0.31
CA LEU A 74 -6.90 6.01 1.43
C LEU A 74 -6.03 5.48 2.59
N SER A 75 -6.20 4.20 2.95
CA SER A 75 -5.35 3.58 3.97
C SER A 75 -3.89 3.46 3.53
N TRP A 76 -3.62 3.44 2.22
CA TRP A 76 -2.26 3.44 1.67
C TRP A 76 -1.53 4.74 2.00
N TYR A 77 -2.15 5.91 1.75
CA TYR A 77 -1.54 7.21 2.04
C TYR A 77 -1.19 7.37 3.52
N GLN A 78 -2.10 6.96 4.41
CA GLN A 78 -1.84 6.94 5.85
C GLN A 78 -0.63 6.07 6.21
N SER A 79 -0.55 4.86 5.63
CA SER A 79 0.53 3.90 5.88
C SER A 79 1.88 4.37 5.33
N HIS A 80 1.89 4.98 4.15
CA HIS A 80 3.08 5.53 3.54
C HIS A 80 3.61 6.72 4.34
N TRP A 81 2.76 7.71 4.60
CA TRP A 81 3.13 8.89 5.37
C TRP A 81 3.64 8.54 6.77
N ALA A 82 2.90 7.73 7.53
CA ALA A 82 3.31 7.31 8.87
C ALA A 82 4.66 6.57 8.84
N TYR A 83 4.91 5.73 7.83
CA TYR A 83 6.19 5.05 7.67
C TYR A 83 7.34 6.01 7.39
N CYS A 84 7.17 6.95 6.45
CA CYS A 84 8.24 7.90 6.10
C CYS A 84 8.53 8.85 7.25
N THR A 85 7.49 9.40 7.89
CA THR A 85 7.63 10.29 9.05
C THR A 85 8.24 9.57 10.26
N LYS A 86 7.76 8.37 10.62
CA LYS A 86 8.29 7.60 11.77
C LYS A 86 9.78 7.32 11.63
N ASN A 87 10.18 6.88 10.44
CA ASN A 87 11.55 6.44 10.20
C ASN A 87 12.48 7.58 9.76
N LYS A 88 11.96 8.80 9.56
CA LYS A 88 12.67 9.93 8.92
C LYS A 88 13.28 9.50 7.57
N ARG A 89 12.49 8.78 6.77
CA ARG A 89 12.91 8.13 5.52
C ARG A 89 12.08 8.63 4.33
N TRP A 90 12.13 9.92 4.08
CA TRP A 90 11.69 10.46 2.78
C TRP A 90 12.81 10.24 1.77
N ASN A 91 12.52 9.57 0.66
CA ASN A 91 13.47 9.32 -0.40
C ASN A 91 13.46 10.47 -1.42
N GLU A 92 14.50 11.30 -1.42
CA GLU A 92 14.64 12.43 -2.34
C GLU A 92 14.79 12.02 -3.82
N HIS A 93 15.22 10.79 -4.08
CA HIS A 93 15.28 10.23 -5.43
C HIS A 93 13.92 9.73 -5.91
N ASN A 94 12.93 9.62 -5.02
CA ASN A 94 11.56 9.29 -5.38
C ASN A 94 10.77 10.56 -5.72
N PRO A 95 10.35 10.79 -6.98
CA PRO A 95 9.59 11.99 -7.35
C PRO A 95 8.33 12.20 -6.51
N PHE A 96 7.59 11.13 -6.21
CA PHE A 96 6.41 11.21 -5.35
C PHE A 96 6.78 11.69 -3.95
N GLU A 97 7.78 11.06 -3.31
CA GLU A 97 8.19 11.43 -1.95
C GLU A 97 8.84 12.82 -1.92
N ARG A 98 9.73 13.13 -2.86
CA ARG A 98 10.39 14.43 -2.97
C ARG A 98 9.39 15.58 -3.05
N GLN A 99 8.30 15.40 -3.80
CA GLN A 99 7.33 16.47 -4.04
C GLN A 99 6.19 16.48 -3.01
N CYS A 100 5.88 15.34 -2.41
CA CYS A 100 4.79 15.24 -1.45
C CYS A 100 5.23 15.32 0.02
N ALA A 101 6.51 15.07 0.34
CA ALA A 101 7.00 15.00 1.71
C ALA A 101 6.58 16.20 2.56
N SER A 102 6.01 15.89 3.73
CA SER A 102 5.65 16.88 4.75
C SER A 102 5.45 16.18 6.09
N ASP A 103 5.81 16.85 7.18
CA ASP A 103 5.51 16.39 8.55
C ASP A 103 4.07 16.66 8.98
N ASN A 104 3.29 17.33 8.13
CA ASN A 104 1.85 17.49 8.25
C ASN A 104 1.14 16.58 7.24
N PHE A 105 0.28 15.67 7.75
CA PHE A 105 -0.42 14.70 6.90
C PHE A 105 -1.34 15.36 5.88
N HIS A 106 -2.04 16.44 6.25
CA HIS A 106 -2.93 17.16 5.32
C HIS A 106 -2.14 17.83 4.20
N GLN A 107 -1.00 18.45 4.51
CA GLN A 107 -0.14 19.02 3.47
C GLN A 107 0.43 17.94 2.55
N PHE A 108 0.81 16.78 3.09
CA PHE A 108 1.21 15.63 2.28
C PHE A 108 0.11 15.18 1.31
N LEU A 109 -1.14 15.08 1.79
CA LEU A 109 -2.29 14.74 0.92
C LEU A 109 -2.57 15.82 -0.13
N ARG A 110 -2.51 17.11 0.24
CA ARG A 110 -2.67 18.22 -0.70
C ARG A 110 -1.61 18.15 -1.80
N ASN A 111 -0.35 17.92 -1.44
CA ASN A 111 0.73 17.75 -2.41
C ASN A 111 0.47 16.55 -3.33
N ALA A 112 0.00 15.41 -2.79
CA ALA A 112 -0.36 14.25 -3.60
C ALA A 112 -1.48 14.57 -4.60
N LEU A 113 -2.55 15.26 -4.17
CA LEU A 113 -3.63 15.71 -5.06
C LEU A 113 -3.12 16.64 -6.17
N THR A 114 -2.22 17.56 -5.83
CA THR A 114 -1.69 18.56 -6.77
C THR A 114 -0.74 17.95 -7.80
N TYR A 115 0.22 17.14 -7.35
CA TYR A 115 1.33 16.68 -8.19
C TYR A 115 1.13 15.28 -8.75
N PHE A 116 0.36 14.43 -8.07
CA PHE A 116 0.15 13.04 -8.45
C PHE A 116 -1.33 12.63 -8.30
N PRO A 117 -2.26 13.30 -9.01
CA PRO A 117 -3.68 12.92 -8.95
C PRO A 117 -3.87 11.45 -9.36
N GLY A 118 -4.59 10.69 -8.53
CA GLY A 118 -4.75 9.25 -8.66
C GLY A 118 -3.46 8.47 -8.46
N GLY A 119 -2.50 8.97 -7.68
CA GLY A 119 -1.17 8.38 -7.50
C GLY A 119 -1.18 6.90 -7.15
N VAL A 120 -2.04 6.46 -6.22
CA VAL A 120 -2.12 5.05 -5.84
C VAL A 120 -2.82 4.22 -6.92
N SER A 121 -3.87 4.75 -7.53
CA SER A 121 -4.55 4.13 -8.67
C SER A 121 -3.58 3.89 -9.82
N ASN A 122 -2.81 4.91 -10.15
CA ASN A 122 -1.78 4.89 -11.17
C ASN A 122 -0.68 3.88 -10.87
N MET A 123 -0.25 3.79 -9.61
CA MET A 123 0.68 2.76 -9.15
C MET A 123 0.09 1.36 -9.33
N TYR A 124 -1.15 1.10 -8.88
CA TYR A 124 -1.81 -0.20 -9.03
C TYR A 124 -1.99 -0.62 -10.48
N ARG A 125 -2.35 0.32 -11.37
CA ARG A 125 -2.39 0.07 -12.82
C ARG A 125 -1.04 -0.42 -13.36
N GLY A 126 0.08 0.10 -12.82
CA GLY A 126 1.42 -0.36 -13.19
C GLY A 126 1.70 -1.84 -12.89
N TYR A 127 0.96 -2.45 -11.96
CA TYR A 127 1.07 -3.89 -11.66
C TYR A 127 -0.06 -4.71 -12.29
N LEU A 128 -1.27 -4.14 -12.37
CA LEU A 128 -2.51 -4.87 -12.67
C LEU A 128 -3.09 -4.53 -14.06
N GLY A 129 -2.45 -3.64 -14.82
CA GLY A 129 -3.01 -3.12 -16.07
C GLY A 129 -4.28 -2.30 -15.86
N GLU A 130 -4.92 -1.94 -16.97
CA GLU A 130 -6.10 -1.05 -16.98
C GLU A 130 -7.33 -1.67 -16.29
N GLU A 131 -7.46 -2.99 -16.35
CA GLU A 131 -8.59 -3.71 -15.77
C GLU A 131 -8.42 -3.99 -14.26
N TYR A 132 -7.27 -3.62 -13.67
CA TYR A 132 -6.97 -3.90 -12.26
C TYR A 132 -7.04 -5.40 -11.93
N THR A 133 -6.65 -6.23 -12.89
CA THR A 133 -6.62 -7.69 -12.77
C THR A 133 -5.20 -8.22 -12.93
N LEU A 134 -4.98 -9.46 -12.50
CA LEU A 134 -3.71 -10.15 -12.73
C LEU A 134 -4.01 -11.39 -13.60
N PRO A 135 -3.72 -11.35 -14.91
CA PRO A 135 -4.01 -12.47 -15.80
C PRO A 135 -3.40 -13.77 -15.29
N GLY A 136 -4.21 -14.83 -15.15
CA GLY A 136 -3.76 -16.12 -14.63
C GLY A 136 -3.33 -16.08 -13.15
N GLY A 137 -3.76 -15.07 -12.39
CA GLY A 137 -3.31 -14.82 -11.04
C GLY A 137 -4.41 -14.42 -10.06
N PHE A 138 -3.98 -13.94 -8.89
CA PHE A 138 -4.85 -13.55 -7.78
C PHE A 138 -4.47 -12.18 -7.23
N VAL A 139 -5.49 -11.35 -6.96
CA VAL A 139 -5.33 -10.05 -6.30
C VAL A 139 -6.07 -10.08 -4.97
N GLY A 140 -5.33 -10.19 -3.87
CA GLY A 140 -5.88 -10.13 -2.52
C GLY A 140 -6.08 -8.69 -2.05
N ARG A 141 -7.02 -8.47 -1.13
CA ARG A 141 -7.25 -7.17 -0.49
C ARG A 141 -6.75 -7.19 0.94
N GLN A 142 -6.01 -6.17 1.33
CA GLN A 142 -5.65 -5.94 2.71
C GLN A 142 -6.77 -5.17 3.41
N GLU A 143 -7.21 -5.68 4.56
CA GLU A 143 -8.22 -5.02 5.39
C GLU A 143 -7.88 -3.54 5.67
N PRO A 144 -8.90 -2.65 5.72
CA PRO A 144 -8.71 -1.21 5.85
C PRO A 144 -8.08 -0.79 7.20
N ALA A 145 -8.08 -1.66 8.20
CA ALA A 145 -7.49 -1.44 9.51
C ALA A 145 -5.97 -1.20 9.42
N ASN A 146 -5.60 0.06 9.18
CA ASN A 146 -4.21 0.49 9.20
C ASN A 146 -3.68 0.46 10.63
N LEU A 147 -3.16 -0.69 11.06
CA LEU A 147 -2.55 -0.84 12.39
C LEU A 147 -1.47 0.22 12.66
N ALA A 148 -0.75 0.68 11.63
CA ALA A 148 0.26 1.73 11.78
C ALA A 148 -0.34 3.12 12.02
N ALA A 149 -1.48 3.44 11.40
CA ALA A 149 -2.17 4.71 11.65
C ALA A 149 -2.83 4.76 13.03
N ARG A 150 -3.05 3.59 13.65
CA ARG A 150 -3.61 3.42 14.99
C ARG A 150 -2.58 3.38 16.11
N LEU A 151 -1.28 3.49 15.79
CA LEU A 151 -0.27 3.68 16.82
C LEU A 151 -0.48 5.04 17.50
N ASP A 152 -0.18 5.14 18.79
CA ASP A 152 -0.42 6.37 19.56
C ASP A 152 0.19 7.62 18.92
N ASP A 153 1.37 7.47 18.31
CA ASP A 153 2.09 8.54 17.60
C ASP A 153 1.34 9.08 16.36
N PHE A 154 0.42 8.30 15.79
CA PHE A 154 -0.22 8.57 14.49
C PHE A 154 -1.73 8.66 14.54
N GLN A 155 -2.40 8.10 15.55
CA GLN A 155 -3.86 8.04 15.63
C GLN A 155 -4.54 9.42 15.57
N HIS A 156 -3.85 10.47 16.02
CA HIS A 156 -4.34 11.85 15.98
C HIS A 156 -3.73 12.70 14.85
N ARG A 157 -2.67 12.22 14.19
CA ARG A 157 -1.93 12.96 13.16
C ARG A 157 -2.24 12.44 11.75
N CYS A 158 -2.78 11.23 11.65
CA CYS A 158 -3.01 10.51 10.41
C CYS A 158 -4.51 10.37 10.13
N LEU A 159 -5.25 11.48 10.26
CA LEU A 159 -6.69 11.57 10.03
C LEU A 159 -6.99 12.48 8.84
N TYR A 160 -8.01 12.12 8.08
CA TYR A 160 -8.53 12.98 7.03
C TYR A 160 -9.49 14.01 7.62
N THR A 161 -9.48 15.22 7.07
CA THR A 161 -10.68 16.09 7.15
C THR A 161 -11.74 15.55 6.18
N ALA A 162 -13.02 15.87 6.40
CA ALA A 162 -14.10 15.49 5.48
C ALA A 162 -13.84 15.96 4.03
N GLU A 163 -13.30 17.17 3.86
CA GLU A 163 -12.95 17.75 2.56
C GLU A 163 -11.85 16.93 1.85
N LEU A 164 -10.67 16.80 2.48
CA LEU A 164 -9.59 15.97 1.94
C LEU A 164 -9.99 14.52 1.68
N LEU A 165 -10.83 13.92 2.53
CA LEU A 165 -11.34 12.57 2.30
C LEU A 165 -12.10 12.52 0.97
N TRP A 166 -13.01 13.46 0.75
CA TRP A 166 -13.80 13.53 -0.47
C TRP A 166 -12.92 13.76 -1.71
N GLU A 167 -11.96 14.69 -1.65
CA GLU A 167 -11.07 14.97 -2.78
C GLU A 167 -10.19 13.75 -3.12
N MET A 168 -9.67 13.07 -2.10
CA MET A 168 -8.86 11.86 -2.29
C MET A 168 -9.70 10.70 -2.84
N MET A 169 -10.96 10.57 -2.45
CA MET A 169 -11.88 9.59 -3.04
C MET A 169 -12.14 9.88 -4.52
N GLN A 170 -12.26 11.14 -4.93
CA GLN A 170 -12.39 11.48 -6.36
C GLN A 170 -11.11 11.15 -7.11
N SER A 171 -9.97 11.54 -6.55
CA SER A 171 -8.64 11.31 -7.14
C SER A 171 -8.34 9.82 -7.32
N GLU A 172 -8.65 9.00 -6.31
CA GLU A 172 -8.35 7.56 -6.28
C GLU A 172 -9.54 6.67 -6.67
N GLY A 173 -10.64 7.27 -7.12
CA GLY A 173 -11.91 6.59 -7.29
C GLY A 173 -11.86 5.43 -8.28
N HIS A 174 -10.93 5.46 -9.24
CA HIS A 174 -10.76 4.38 -10.21
C HIS A 174 -10.35 3.07 -9.51
N ALA A 175 -9.24 3.08 -8.77
CA ALA A 175 -8.80 1.90 -8.03
C ALA A 175 -9.81 1.50 -6.94
N MET A 176 -10.44 2.47 -6.28
CA MET A 176 -11.44 2.18 -5.26
C MET A 176 -12.60 1.37 -5.83
N ARG A 177 -13.13 1.75 -7.00
CA ARG A 177 -14.22 1.02 -7.65
C ARG A 177 -13.76 -0.32 -8.22
N SER A 178 -12.66 -0.33 -8.98
CA SER A 178 -12.18 -1.55 -9.65
C SER A 178 -11.76 -2.65 -8.67
N LEU A 179 -11.31 -2.28 -7.47
CA LEU A 179 -10.88 -3.22 -6.43
C LEU A 179 -11.93 -3.38 -5.30
N GLY A 180 -13.12 -2.81 -5.45
CA GLY A 180 -14.24 -2.97 -4.51
C GLY A 180 -14.06 -2.34 -3.13
N TYR A 181 -13.28 -1.26 -3.03
CA TYR A 181 -13.10 -0.46 -1.80
C TYR A 181 -14.11 0.69 -1.68
N ASP A 182 -14.86 1.00 -2.73
CA ASP A 182 -15.91 2.04 -2.76
C ASP A 182 -17.12 1.72 -1.87
N ARG A 183 -17.24 0.48 -1.40
CA ARG A 183 -18.33 -0.01 -0.54
C ARG A 183 -17.98 -0.09 0.94
N GLU A 184 -16.75 0.26 1.32
CA GLU A 184 -16.29 0.17 2.71
C GLU A 184 -16.81 1.33 3.57
N ASP A 185 -16.91 1.10 4.89
CA ASP A 185 -17.16 2.19 5.84
C ASP A 185 -15.91 3.06 5.97
N LEU A 186 -16.01 4.30 5.47
CA LEU A 186 -14.93 5.28 5.47
C LEU A 186 -14.91 6.12 6.76
N SER A 187 -15.81 5.90 7.71
CA SER A 187 -15.89 6.66 8.96
C SER A 187 -14.58 6.58 9.77
N CYS A 188 -13.85 5.47 9.65
CA CYS A 188 -12.56 5.25 10.30
C CYS A 188 -11.44 6.19 9.81
N PHE A 189 -11.58 6.82 8.65
CA PHE A 189 -10.62 7.82 8.15
C PHE A 189 -10.81 9.20 8.79
N LEU A 190 -12.01 9.47 9.31
CA LEU A 190 -12.37 10.74 9.98
C LEU A 190 -12.16 10.65 11.50
N ASP A 191 -12.48 9.50 12.09
CA ASP A 191 -12.25 9.23 13.51
C ASP A 191 -11.89 7.75 13.71
N GLN A 192 -10.64 7.50 14.09
CA GLN A 192 -10.16 6.14 14.32
C GLN A 192 -10.82 5.45 15.54
N ARG A 193 -11.47 6.20 16.44
CA ARG A 193 -12.20 5.63 17.60
C ARG A 193 -13.52 4.97 17.21
N LYS A 194 -14.05 5.28 16.02
CA LYS A 194 -15.34 4.71 15.54
C LYS A 194 -15.25 3.23 15.17
N HIS A 195 -14.06 2.65 15.12
CA HIS A 195 -13.83 1.21 15.00
C HIS A 195 -12.85 0.73 16.07
N SER A 196 -13.35 0.60 17.31
CA SER A 196 -12.65 -0.22 18.31
C SER A 196 -12.68 -1.68 17.86
N PRO A 197 -11.57 -2.44 17.93
CA PRO A 197 -11.69 -3.88 18.05
C PRO A 197 -12.46 -4.16 19.34
N LEU A 198 -13.47 -5.03 19.27
CA LEU A 198 -14.02 -5.65 20.48
C LEU A 198 -12.87 -6.19 21.35
N PRO A 199 -13.01 -6.13 22.68
CA PRO A 199 -11.88 -6.11 23.61
C PRO A 199 -11.10 -7.42 23.59
N ALA A 200 -9.78 -7.32 23.81
CA ALA A 200 -8.99 -8.44 24.27
C ALA A 200 -9.50 -8.88 25.66
N THR A 201 -10.37 -9.89 25.71
CA THR A 201 -10.61 -10.65 26.94
C THR A 201 -9.55 -11.73 27.06
N ASN A 202 -8.40 -11.34 27.60
CA ASN A 202 -7.49 -12.28 28.25
C ASN A 202 -8.19 -12.83 29.51
N HIS A 203 -8.85 -13.98 29.40
CA HIS A 203 -9.04 -14.83 30.57
C HIS A 203 -7.77 -15.65 30.78
N SER A 204 -6.79 -15.02 31.42
CA SER A 204 -5.82 -15.70 32.26
C SER A 204 -6.54 -16.07 33.56
N THR A 205 -7.13 -17.27 33.63
CA THR A 205 -7.28 -17.95 34.93
C THR A 205 -6.10 -18.89 35.09
N ARG A 206 -5.09 -18.38 35.81
CA ARG A 206 -4.23 -19.21 36.64
C ARG A 206 -5.09 -19.84 37.73
N SER A 207 -5.11 -21.15 37.77
CA SER A 207 -5.07 -21.99 38.98
C SER A 207 -4.74 -23.40 38.54
#